data_AF-A0A0R2KUB2-F1
#
_entry.id   AF-A0A0R2KUB2-F1
#
_cell.length_a   1.000
_cell.length_b   1.000
_cell.length_c   1.000
_cell.angle_alpha   90.00
_cell.angle_beta   90.00
_cell.angle_gamma   90.00
#
_symmetry.space_group_name_H-M   'P 1'
#
loop_
_entity.id
_entity.type
_entity.pdbx_description
1 polymer ?
#
loop_
_entity_poly.entity_id
_entity_poly.type
_entity_poly.pdbx_seq_one_letter_code
_entity_poly.pdbx_strand_id
1 'polypeptide(L)'
;MNTLAIVLITFGIITFVLTASYYLSFKSAESKSVGIKSTDEILIAVIIIAGLELIKKLLPLIPNSGISDIYRANSAIVLLLVVLFSARQRSVNIVNYIAPPLLLLLEIYPVHSLKVNFLFTIINLAFVGFIYFISHHKATIINKYSYYLLVQIIFGLGWWINIWGIYTFDLYKIPLMVIELVGYMIIIRSYQVTITKFARNYEYMSDEINIDPLTQVRNRLSFNNVVAKLFKRYSNTSFSLDSTPISMAMLDIDHFKKFNDTYGHVAGDEVLKHVASNFKNELLKFDSTSQIFRFGGEEFIIIFRGSNSEQAAQILKQIQRSTAENPLRLDGKSLPVTVSAGVSQLKPGDQDFDDFFERVDRYMYKSKNTGNNYLTVENKVSKVDL
;
A
#
# COMPACT_ATOMS: atom_id res chain seq x y z
N MET A 1 -2.81 -42.38 -0.82
CA MET A 1 -2.08 -41.66 -1.88
C MET A 1 -2.98 -40.69 -2.66
N ASN A 2 -4.14 -41.12 -3.15
CA ASN A 2 -5.00 -40.30 -4.02
C ASN A 2 -5.60 -39.05 -3.34
N THR A 3 -6.01 -39.14 -2.07
CA THR A 3 -6.55 -37.99 -1.31
C THR A 3 -5.50 -36.88 -1.12
N LEU A 4 -4.25 -37.25 -0.81
CA LEU A 4 -3.16 -36.28 -0.65
C LEU A 4 -2.86 -35.55 -1.97
N ALA A 5 -2.89 -36.27 -3.10
CA ALA A 5 -2.72 -35.65 -4.42
C ALA A 5 -3.82 -34.64 -4.73
N ILE A 6 -5.09 -34.97 -4.41
CA ILE A 6 -6.23 -34.06 -4.56
C ILE A 6 -6.04 -32.80 -3.71
N VAL A 7 -5.71 -32.97 -2.42
CA VAL A 7 -5.45 -31.85 -1.49
C VAL A 7 -4.35 -30.93 -2.03
N LEU A 8 -3.24 -31.48 -2.50
CA LEU A 8 -2.11 -30.71 -3.01
C LEU A 8 -2.44 -29.96 -4.31
N ILE A 9 -3.16 -30.60 -5.25
CA ILE A 9 -3.61 -29.97 -6.48
C ILE A 9 -4.57 -28.81 -6.17
N THR A 10 -5.56 -29.07 -5.32
CA THR A 10 -6.54 -28.07 -4.89
C THR A 10 -5.86 -26.90 -4.20
N PHE A 11 -4.93 -27.17 -3.29
CA PHE A 11 -4.15 -26.13 -2.63
C PHE A 11 -3.33 -25.32 -3.64
N GLY A 12 -2.63 -25.97 -4.57
CA GLY A 12 -1.85 -25.30 -5.62
C GLY A 12 -2.70 -24.36 -6.49
N ILE A 13 -3.88 -24.80 -6.91
CA ILE A 13 -4.82 -23.99 -7.69
C ILE A 13 -5.32 -22.80 -6.86
N ILE A 14 -5.71 -23.02 -5.61
CA ILE A 14 -6.18 -21.96 -4.71
C ILE A 14 -5.07 -20.92 -4.48
N THR A 15 -3.85 -21.37 -4.18
CA THR A 15 -2.69 -20.48 -3.96
C THR A 15 -2.38 -19.68 -5.21
N PHE A 16 -2.44 -20.28 -6.40
CA PHE A 16 -2.24 -19.57 -7.66
C PHE A 16 -3.31 -18.49 -7.88
N VAL A 17 -4.59 -18.86 -7.76
CA VAL A 17 -5.72 -17.92 -7.92
C VAL A 17 -5.63 -16.79 -6.90
N LEU A 18 -5.31 -17.09 -5.64
CA LEU A 18 -5.14 -16.10 -4.58
C LEU A 18 -4.01 -15.13 -4.87
N THR A 19 -2.83 -15.66 -5.23
CA THR A 19 -1.64 -14.84 -5.50
C THR A 19 -1.89 -13.91 -6.68
N ALA A 20 -2.44 -14.44 -7.77
CA ALA A 20 -2.78 -13.65 -8.96
C ALA A 20 -3.86 -12.59 -8.64
N SER A 21 -4.89 -12.96 -7.88
CA SER A 21 -5.96 -12.03 -7.49
C SER A 21 -5.45 -10.91 -6.59
N TYR A 22 -4.55 -11.22 -5.64
CA TYR A 22 -3.94 -10.25 -4.76
C TYR A 22 -3.03 -9.29 -5.52
N TYR A 23 -2.20 -9.81 -6.43
CA TYR A 23 -1.34 -9.00 -7.29
C TYR A 23 -2.13 -8.01 -8.15
N LEU A 24 -3.19 -8.46 -8.81
CA LEU A 24 -4.07 -7.59 -9.61
C LEU A 24 -4.81 -6.58 -8.73
N SER A 25 -5.26 -6.98 -7.55
CA SER A 25 -5.89 -6.07 -6.59
C SER A 25 -4.92 -4.98 -6.11
N PHE A 26 -3.66 -5.34 -5.86
CA PHE A 26 -2.60 -4.41 -5.47
C PHE A 26 -2.29 -3.41 -6.58
N LYS A 27 -2.06 -3.90 -7.81
CA LYS A 27 -1.83 -3.06 -9.00
C LYS A 27 -3.01 -2.11 -9.27
N SER A 28 -4.24 -2.61 -9.15
CA SER A 28 -5.45 -1.81 -9.31
C SER A 28 -5.60 -0.74 -8.23
N ALA A 29 -5.14 -0.99 -7.00
CA ALA A 29 -5.20 -0.01 -5.91
C ALA A 29 -4.30 1.21 -6.18
N GLU A 30 -3.19 1.03 -6.89
CA GLU A 30 -2.26 2.11 -7.24
C GLU A 30 -2.67 2.93 -8.48
N SER A 31 -3.57 2.37 -9.30
CA SER A 31 -4.08 2.99 -10.53
C SER A 31 -5.27 3.92 -10.26
N LYS A 32 -5.30 5.10 -10.91
CA LYS A 32 -6.43 6.05 -10.85
C LYS A 32 -7.43 5.89 -12.00
N SER A 33 -7.07 5.16 -13.06
CA SER A 33 -7.95 4.97 -14.22
C SER A 33 -9.09 4.03 -13.87
N VAL A 34 -10.33 4.52 -13.99
CA VAL A 34 -11.55 3.71 -13.82
C VAL A 34 -11.55 2.53 -14.81
N GLY A 35 -11.02 2.74 -16.02
CA GLY A 35 -10.88 1.68 -17.03
C GLY A 35 -9.90 0.57 -16.63
N ILE A 36 -8.77 0.92 -15.98
CA ILE A 36 -7.80 -0.09 -15.51
C ILE A 36 -8.38 -0.88 -14.33
N LYS A 37 -9.13 -0.22 -13.44
CA LYS A 37 -9.80 -0.89 -12.33
C LYS A 37 -10.85 -1.89 -12.82
N SER A 38 -11.65 -1.52 -13.82
CA SER A 38 -12.65 -2.42 -14.38
C SER A 38 -12.03 -3.60 -15.15
N THR A 39 -10.91 -3.38 -15.86
CA THR A 39 -10.21 -4.48 -16.55
C THR A 39 -9.59 -5.49 -15.58
N ASP A 40 -8.94 -5.02 -14.52
CA ASP A 40 -8.33 -5.90 -13.51
C ASP A 40 -9.43 -6.68 -12.74
N GLU A 41 -10.57 -6.05 -12.46
CA GLU A 41 -11.74 -6.68 -11.86
C GLU A 41 -12.32 -7.83 -12.72
N ILE A 42 -12.37 -7.64 -14.04
CA ILE A 42 -12.81 -8.68 -14.98
C ILE A 42 -11.76 -9.80 -15.05
N LEU A 43 -10.48 -9.45 -15.09
CA LEU A 43 -9.40 -10.43 -15.15
C LEU A 43 -9.37 -11.33 -13.92
N ILE A 44 -9.62 -10.78 -12.72
CA ILE A 44 -9.75 -11.57 -11.49
C ILE A 44 -10.91 -12.57 -11.62
N ALA A 45 -12.07 -12.13 -12.10
CA ALA A 45 -13.21 -13.03 -12.35
C ALA A 45 -12.85 -14.17 -13.33
N VAL A 46 -12.14 -13.86 -14.41
CA VAL A 46 -11.66 -14.85 -15.40
C VAL A 46 -10.70 -15.86 -14.75
N ILE A 47 -9.76 -15.41 -13.93
CA ILE A 47 -8.80 -16.29 -13.23
C ILE A 47 -9.53 -17.24 -12.29
N ILE A 48 -10.55 -16.77 -11.58
CA ILE A 48 -11.36 -17.60 -10.68
C ILE A 48 -12.11 -18.68 -11.48
N ILE A 49 -12.75 -18.29 -12.59
CA ILE A 49 -13.46 -19.22 -13.47
C ILE A 49 -12.49 -20.25 -14.05
N ALA A 50 -11.32 -19.83 -14.50
CA ALA A 50 -10.28 -20.72 -15.01
C ALA A 50 -9.80 -21.71 -13.93
N GLY A 51 -9.65 -21.26 -12.68
CA GLY A 51 -9.33 -22.12 -11.54
C GLY A 51 -10.41 -23.17 -11.27
N LEU A 52 -11.69 -22.79 -11.32
CA LEU A 52 -12.83 -23.72 -11.18
C LEU A 52 -12.84 -24.75 -12.31
N GLU A 53 -12.62 -24.33 -13.56
CA GLU A 53 -12.54 -25.24 -14.70
C GLU A 53 -11.34 -26.18 -14.64
N LEU A 54 -10.20 -25.70 -14.11
CA LEU A 54 -9.03 -26.54 -13.91
C LEU A 54 -9.27 -27.62 -12.85
N ILE A 55 -9.94 -27.28 -11.74
CA ILE A 55 -10.39 -28.25 -10.72
C ILE A 55 -11.28 -29.31 -11.36
N LYS A 56 -12.25 -28.91 -12.21
CA LYS A 56 -13.14 -29.85 -12.91
C LYS A 56 -12.41 -30.80 -13.85
N LYS A 57 -11.39 -30.32 -14.56
CA LYS A 57 -10.65 -31.13 -15.56
C LYS A 57 -9.58 -32.02 -14.93
N LEU A 58 -8.88 -31.56 -13.89
CA LEU A 58 -7.73 -32.28 -13.33
C LEU A 58 -8.13 -33.37 -12.32
N LEU A 59 -9.13 -33.11 -11.48
CA LEU A 59 -9.48 -34.05 -10.41
C LEU A 59 -9.99 -35.42 -10.92
N PRO A 60 -10.77 -35.52 -12.01
CA PRO A 60 -11.17 -36.81 -12.58
C PRO A 60 -10.02 -37.65 -13.16
N LEU A 61 -8.87 -37.03 -13.47
CA LEU A 61 -7.71 -37.74 -14.03
C LEU A 61 -6.97 -38.59 -12.98
N ILE A 62 -7.34 -38.50 -11.70
CA ILE A 62 -6.74 -39.26 -10.60
C ILE A 62 -7.45 -40.62 -10.47
N PRO A 63 -6.81 -41.74 -10.90
CA PRO A 63 -7.46 -43.05 -11.01
C PRO A 63 -7.94 -43.60 -9.66
N ASN A 64 -9.01 -44.43 -9.66
CA ASN A 64 -9.57 -45.10 -8.48
C ASN A 64 -10.12 -44.19 -7.37
N SER A 65 -10.73 -43.07 -7.72
CA SER A 65 -11.51 -42.26 -6.77
C SER A 65 -12.99 -42.35 -7.11
N GLY A 66 -13.69 -43.39 -6.65
CA GLY A 66 -15.17 -43.40 -6.56
C GLY A 66 -15.74 -42.29 -5.63
N ILE A 67 -14.84 -41.43 -5.12
CA ILE A 67 -15.07 -40.27 -4.27
C ILE A 67 -14.65 -38.97 -5.02
N SER A 68 -14.26 -39.06 -6.30
CA SER A 68 -13.78 -37.92 -7.11
C SER A 68 -14.78 -36.79 -7.19
N ASP A 69 -16.07 -37.09 -7.39
CA ASP A 69 -17.13 -36.07 -7.50
C ASP A 69 -17.30 -35.29 -6.20
N ILE A 70 -17.25 -35.98 -5.05
CA ILE A 70 -17.34 -35.38 -3.72
C ILE A 70 -16.12 -34.48 -3.46
N TYR A 71 -14.90 -34.97 -3.70
CA TYR A 71 -13.71 -34.15 -3.48
C TYR A 71 -13.58 -32.99 -4.47
N ARG A 72 -14.11 -33.13 -5.69
CA ARG A 72 -14.25 -32.04 -6.66
C ARG A 72 -15.20 -30.97 -6.14
N ALA A 73 -16.37 -31.36 -5.66
CA ALA A 73 -17.32 -30.42 -5.04
C ALA A 73 -16.67 -29.71 -3.84
N ASN A 74 -15.96 -30.43 -2.97
CA ASN A 74 -15.25 -29.83 -1.83
C ASN A 74 -14.22 -28.78 -2.27
N SER A 75 -13.41 -29.12 -3.27
CA SER A 75 -12.35 -28.24 -3.79
C SER A 75 -12.92 -26.97 -4.44
N ALA A 76 -14.04 -27.09 -5.16
CA ALA A 76 -14.73 -25.96 -5.77
C ALA A 76 -15.30 -24.99 -4.72
N ILE A 77 -15.88 -25.52 -3.63
CA ILE A 77 -16.34 -24.71 -2.49
C ILE A 77 -15.19 -23.93 -1.87
N VAL A 78 -14.09 -24.62 -1.56
CA VAL A 78 -12.94 -23.99 -0.90
C VAL A 78 -12.47 -22.82 -1.76
N LEU A 79 -12.33 -23.00 -3.07
CA LEU A 79 -11.96 -21.93 -3.99
C LEU A 79 -12.96 -20.75 -3.93
N LEU A 80 -14.27 -21.00 -3.98
CA LEU A 80 -15.30 -19.96 -3.91
C LEU A 80 -15.31 -19.21 -2.58
N LEU A 81 -15.21 -19.91 -1.44
CA LEU A 81 -15.15 -19.29 -0.12
C LEU A 81 -13.88 -18.45 0.04
N VAL A 82 -12.75 -18.97 -0.42
CA VAL A 82 -11.47 -18.27 -0.36
C VAL A 82 -11.53 -16.97 -1.16
N VAL A 83 -12.12 -17.01 -2.34
CA VAL A 83 -12.37 -15.83 -3.17
C VAL A 83 -13.33 -14.86 -2.47
N LEU A 84 -14.44 -15.35 -1.91
CA LEU A 84 -15.40 -14.55 -1.14
C LEU A 84 -14.76 -13.83 0.04
N PHE A 85 -13.80 -14.45 0.73
CA PHE A 85 -13.10 -13.85 1.87
C PHE A 85 -11.85 -13.04 1.48
N SER A 86 -11.26 -13.26 0.32
CA SER A 86 -10.05 -12.54 -0.13
C SER A 86 -10.37 -11.26 -0.91
N ALA A 87 -11.31 -11.28 -1.84
CA ALA A 87 -11.56 -10.15 -2.74
C ALA A 87 -12.52 -9.12 -2.15
N ARG A 88 -12.20 -7.82 -2.23
CA ARG A 88 -13.09 -6.72 -1.79
C ARG A 88 -13.92 -6.11 -2.93
N GLN A 89 -13.69 -6.54 -4.16
CA GLN A 89 -14.27 -5.94 -5.37
C GLN A 89 -15.68 -6.46 -5.65
N ARG A 90 -16.51 -5.61 -6.27
CA ARG A 90 -17.92 -5.93 -6.58
C ARG A 90 -18.06 -7.04 -7.61
N SER A 91 -17.21 -7.05 -8.65
CA SER A 91 -17.20 -8.08 -9.69
C SER A 91 -17.01 -9.49 -9.13
N VAL A 92 -16.11 -9.62 -8.16
CA VAL A 92 -15.80 -10.91 -7.51
C VAL A 92 -16.97 -11.39 -6.65
N ASN A 93 -17.69 -10.48 -6.00
CA ASN A 93 -18.91 -10.84 -5.28
C ASN A 93 -19.99 -11.39 -6.22
N ILE A 94 -20.15 -10.81 -7.41
CA ILE A 94 -21.10 -11.31 -8.42
C ILE A 94 -20.75 -12.75 -8.82
N VAL A 95 -19.47 -13.04 -9.07
CA VAL A 95 -19.01 -14.42 -9.35
C VAL A 95 -19.37 -15.35 -8.20
N ASN A 96 -19.16 -14.95 -6.95
CA ASN A 96 -19.50 -15.78 -5.79
C ASN A 96 -21.00 -15.97 -5.57
N TYR A 97 -21.86 -15.07 -6.04
CA TYR A 97 -23.32 -15.26 -5.97
C TYR A 97 -23.82 -16.22 -7.05
N ILE A 98 -23.22 -16.17 -8.24
CA ILE A 98 -23.70 -16.92 -9.42
C ILE A 98 -23.05 -18.30 -9.51
N ALA A 99 -21.74 -18.40 -9.25
CA ALA A 99 -20.98 -19.62 -9.47
C ALA A 99 -21.47 -20.83 -8.65
N PRO A 100 -21.79 -20.73 -7.34
CA PRO A 100 -22.26 -21.89 -6.59
C PRO A 100 -23.60 -22.46 -7.11
N PRO A 101 -24.67 -21.66 -7.34
CA PRO A 101 -25.89 -22.15 -8.00
C PRO A 101 -25.64 -22.70 -9.40
N LEU A 102 -24.78 -22.06 -10.19
CA LEU A 102 -24.45 -22.50 -11.54
C LEU A 102 -23.69 -23.83 -11.53
N LEU A 103 -22.74 -24.03 -10.62
CA LEU A 103 -22.03 -25.29 -10.45
C LEU A 103 -22.99 -26.41 -10.04
N LEU A 104 -23.89 -26.15 -9.09
CA LEU A 104 -24.92 -27.11 -8.70
C LEU A 104 -25.83 -27.46 -9.89
N LEU A 105 -26.31 -26.48 -10.65
CA LEU A 105 -27.13 -26.71 -11.85
C LEU A 105 -26.39 -27.52 -12.94
N LEU A 106 -25.11 -27.20 -13.19
CA LEU A 106 -24.28 -27.90 -14.17
C LEU A 106 -23.93 -29.33 -13.73
N GLU A 107 -23.82 -29.60 -12.43
CA GLU A 107 -23.62 -30.95 -11.90
C GLU A 107 -24.92 -31.78 -11.88
N ILE A 108 -26.09 -31.14 -11.77
CA ILE A 108 -27.41 -31.81 -11.79
C ILE A 108 -27.81 -32.22 -13.21
N TYR A 109 -27.52 -31.38 -14.21
CA TYR A 109 -27.99 -31.54 -15.59
C TYR A 109 -27.65 -32.90 -16.25
N PRO A 110 -26.47 -33.51 -16.02
CA PRO A 110 -26.12 -34.81 -16.63
C PRO A 110 -26.69 -36.02 -15.89
N VAL A 111 -27.04 -35.88 -14.60
CA VAL A 111 -27.25 -37.04 -13.68
C VAL A 111 -28.73 -37.33 -13.45
N HIS A 112 -29.61 -36.33 -13.47
CA HIS A 112 -31.03 -36.50 -13.20
C HIS A 112 -31.89 -35.83 -14.27
N SER A 113 -32.82 -36.57 -14.88
CA SER A 113 -33.91 -36.00 -15.65
C SER A 113 -34.77 -35.10 -14.75
N LEU A 114 -34.41 -33.82 -14.66
CA LEU A 114 -35.16 -32.69 -14.09
C LEU A 114 -36.26 -33.06 -13.08
N LYS A 115 -35.87 -33.56 -11.90
CA LYS A 115 -36.69 -33.41 -10.68
C LYS A 115 -36.01 -32.42 -9.75
N VAL A 116 -35.85 -31.19 -10.23
CA VAL A 116 -35.60 -30.04 -9.36
C VAL A 116 -36.86 -29.84 -8.53
N ASN A 117 -36.89 -30.42 -7.33
CA ASN A 117 -38.02 -30.28 -6.42
C ASN A 117 -38.07 -28.83 -5.89
N PHE A 118 -39.27 -28.30 -5.64
CA PHE A 118 -39.50 -27.01 -5.00
C PHE A 118 -38.64 -26.80 -3.74
N LEU A 119 -38.46 -27.86 -2.94
CA LEU A 119 -37.59 -27.85 -1.77
C LEU A 119 -36.12 -27.54 -2.12
N PHE A 120 -35.59 -28.11 -3.20
CA PHE A 120 -34.22 -27.86 -3.65
C PHE A 120 -34.01 -26.39 -4.05
N THR A 121 -34.99 -25.80 -4.75
CA THR A 121 -34.94 -24.38 -5.14
C THR A 121 -34.94 -23.46 -3.92
N ILE A 122 -35.79 -23.73 -2.92
CA ILE A 122 -35.82 -22.94 -1.67
C ILE A 122 -34.47 -22.99 -0.96
N ILE A 123 -33.88 -24.18 -0.83
CA ILE A 123 -32.60 -24.34 -0.14
C ILE A 123 -31.49 -23.58 -0.88
N ASN A 124 -31.48 -23.61 -2.22
CA ASN A 124 -30.51 -22.84 -3.01
C ASN A 124 -30.69 -21.33 -2.87
N LEU A 125 -31.92 -20.82 -2.87
CA LEU A 125 -32.19 -19.40 -2.63
C LEU A 125 -31.73 -18.97 -1.23
N ALA A 126 -31.98 -19.79 -0.21
CA ALA A 126 -31.49 -19.55 1.14
C ALA A 126 -29.95 -19.54 1.19
N PHE A 127 -29.29 -20.44 0.46
CA PHE A 127 -27.83 -20.52 0.38
C PHE A 127 -27.21 -19.29 -0.30
N VAL A 128 -27.81 -18.81 -1.40
CA VAL A 128 -27.43 -17.55 -2.05
C VAL A 128 -27.64 -16.36 -1.11
N GLY A 129 -28.76 -16.32 -0.39
CA GLY A 129 -29.02 -15.31 0.65
C GLY A 129 -27.96 -15.32 1.75
N PHE A 130 -27.47 -16.50 2.14
CA PHE A 130 -26.37 -16.62 3.11
C PHE A 130 -25.04 -16.11 2.55
N ILE A 131 -24.70 -16.40 1.30
CA ILE A 131 -23.51 -15.83 0.64
C ILE A 131 -23.60 -14.30 0.60
N TYR A 132 -24.76 -13.76 0.26
CA TYR A 132 -25.03 -12.33 0.28
C TYR A 132 -24.88 -11.73 1.68
N PHE A 133 -25.34 -12.42 2.72
CA PHE A 133 -25.13 -12.00 4.10
C PHE A 133 -23.63 -11.94 4.45
N ILE A 134 -22.86 -12.98 4.10
CA ILE A 134 -21.41 -13.03 4.34
C ILE A 134 -20.70 -11.87 3.64
N SER A 135 -21.02 -11.60 2.38
CA SER A 135 -20.36 -10.54 1.61
C SER A 135 -20.58 -9.14 2.20
N HIS A 136 -21.78 -8.88 2.75
CA HIS A 136 -22.12 -7.59 3.37
C HIS A 136 -21.57 -7.43 4.79
N HIS A 137 -21.42 -8.53 5.54
CA HIS A 137 -20.91 -8.53 6.91
C HIS A 137 -19.44 -8.96 7.01
N LYS A 138 -18.76 -9.06 5.86
CA LYS A 138 -17.41 -9.61 5.72
C LYS A 138 -16.39 -8.98 6.68
N ALA A 139 -16.42 -7.66 6.85
CA ALA A 139 -15.48 -6.97 7.75
C ALA A 139 -15.63 -7.43 9.21
N THR A 140 -16.87 -7.51 9.70
CA THR A 140 -17.19 -7.98 11.05
C THR A 140 -16.79 -9.44 11.24
N ILE A 141 -17.10 -10.28 10.25
CA ILE A 141 -16.79 -11.72 10.27
C ILE A 141 -15.27 -11.94 10.31
N ILE A 142 -14.50 -11.25 9.47
CA ILE A 142 -13.04 -11.40 9.39
C ILE A 142 -12.33 -10.92 10.66
N ASN A 143 -12.86 -9.90 11.32
CA ASN A 143 -12.25 -9.31 12.52
C ASN A 143 -12.41 -10.20 13.76
N LYS A 144 -13.48 -11.01 13.85
CA LYS A 144 -13.71 -11.93 14.96
C LYS A 144 -13.49 -13.38 14.52
N TYR A 145 -12.39 -13.99 14.97
CA TYR A 145 -11.99 -15.34 14.57
C TYR A 145 -13.10 -16.40 14.82
N SER A 146 -13.83 -16.30 15.93
CA SER A 146 -14.95 -17.19 16.23
C SER A 146 -16.11 -17.06 15.23
N TYR A 147 -16.42 -15.84 14.77
CA TYR A 147 -17.47 -15.62 13.77
C TYR A 147 -17.03 -16.14 12.40
N TYR A 148 -15.76 -15.92 12.05
CA TYR A 148 -15.19 -16.49 10.84
C TYR A 148 -15.36 -18.02 10.79
N LEU A 149 -14.97 -18.74 11.85
CA LEU A 149 -15.12 -20.20 11.92
C LEU A 149 -16.59 -20.64 11.90
N LEU A 150 -17.45 -19.98 12.68
CA LEU A 150 -18.88 -20.28 12.72
C LEU A 150 -19.52 -20.19 11.33
N VAL A 151 -19.17 -19.15 10.57
CA VAL A 151 -19.66 -18.97 9.20
C VAL A 151 -19.16 -20.10 8.28
N GLN A 152 -17.91 -20.55 8.39
CA GLN A 152 -17.43 -21.69 7.58
C GLN A 152 -18.18 -22.98 7.88
N ILE A 153 -18.48 -23.23 9.17
CA ILE A 153 -19.22 -24.43 9.59
C ILE A 153 -20.65 -24.39 9.03
N ILE A 154 -21.37 -23.28 9.21
CA ILE A 154 -22.74 -23.11 8.70
C ILE A 154 -22.76 -23.23 7.17
N PHE A 155 -21.79 -22.59 6.49
CA PHE A 155 -21.67 -22.66 5.04
C PHE A 155 -21.42 -24.10 4.57
N GLY A 156 -20.44 -24.78 5.17
CA GLY A 156 -20.09 -26.15 4.82
C GLY A 156 -21.27 -27.11 5.01
N LEU A 157 -21.97 -27.01 6.14
CA LEU A 157 -23.17 -27.81 6.39
C LEU A 157 -24.25 -27.56 5.34
N GLY A 158 -24.56 -26.29 5.04
CA GLY A 158 -25.57 -25.93 4.05
C GLY A 158 -25.22 -26.42 2.63
N TRP A 159 -23.93 -26.38 2.27
CA TRP A 159 -23.46 -26.91 1.00
C TRP A 159 -23.59 -28.44 0.91
N TRP A 160 -23.11 -29.16 1.93
CA TRP A 160 -23.11 -30.62 1.89
C TRP A 160 -24.51 -31.22 1.96
N ILE A 161 -25.45 -30.55 2.65
CA ILE A 161 -26.87 -30.89 2.60
C ILE A 161 -27.43 -30.73 1.19
N ASN A 162 -27.04 -29.68 0.45
CA ASN A 162 -27.42 -29.50 -0.96
C ASN A 162 -26.87 -30.62 -1.85
N ILE A 163 -25.58 -30.90 -1.74
CA ILE A 163 -24.92 -31.94 -2.55
C ILE A 163 -25.50 -33.31 -2.24
N TRP A 164 -25.81 -33.61 -0.98
CA TRP A 164 -26.46 -34.86 -0.60
C TRP A 164 -27.83 -35.06 -1.28
N GLY A 165 -28.57 -33.97 -1.51
CA GLY A 165 -29.81 -33.99 -2.27
C GLY A 165 -29.65 -34.34 -3.76
N ILE A 166 -28.43 -34.28 -4.30
CA ILE A 166 -28.09 -34.57 -5.70
C ILE A 166 -27.39 -35.93 -5.82
N TYR A 167 -26.35 -36.10 -5.00
CA TYR A 167 -25.54 -37.31 -4.86
C TYR A 167 -25.83 -37.93 -3.49
N THR A 168 -26.57 -39.04 -3.45
CA THR A 168 -26.82 -39.72 -2.19
C THR A 168 -25.57 -40.44 -1.70
N PHE A 169 -25.05 -40.06 -0.53
CA PHE A 169 -23.94 -40.72 0.15
C PHE A 169 -24.24 -40.84 1.65
N ASP A 170 -23.41 -41.59 2.37
CA ASP A 170 -23.61 -41.81 3.80
C ASP A 170 -23.47 -40.51 4.62
N LEU A 171 -24.51 -40.18 5.38
CA LEU A 171 -24.62 -38.91 6.12
C LEU A 171 -23.46 -38.64 7.10
N TYR A 172 -22.82 -39.69 7.62
CA TYR A 172 -21.67 -39.55 8.52
C TYR A 172 -20.44 -38.90 7.83
N LYS A 173 -20.42 -38.84 6.50
CA LYS A 173 -19.35 -38.17 5.75
C LYS A 173 -19.48 -36.65 5.76
N ILE A 174 -20.68 -36.08 6.02
CA ILE A 174 -20.90 -34.63 6.06
C ILE A 174 -20.03 -33.96 7.14
N PRO A 175 -20.03 -34.42 8.41
CA PRO A 175 -19.13 -33.86 9.43
C PRO A 175 -17.66 -33.91 9.03
N LEU A 176 -17.21 -35.01 8.41
CA LEU A 176 -15.81 -35.16 7.96
C LEU A 176 -15.43 -34.11 6.90
N MET A 177 -16.31 -33.86 5.93
CA MET A 177 -16.05 -32.86 4.88
C MET A 177 -16.09 -31.43 5.43
N VAL A 178 -16.94 -31.15 6.41
CA VAL A 178 -16.96 -29.85 7.11
C VAL A 178 -15.67 -29.63 7.90
N ILE A 179 -15.16 -30.67 8.57
CA ILE A 179 -13.86 -30.61 9.26
C ILE A 179 -12.75 -30.31 8.27
N GLU A 180 -12.72 -30.99 7.12
CA GLU A 180 -11.73 -30.75 6.07
C GLU A 180 -11.80 -29.31 5.54
N LEU A 181 -13.01 -28.82 5.23
CA LEU A 181 -13.27 -27.44 4.80
C LEU A 181 -12.75 -26.42 5.83
N VAL A 182 -13.12 -26.59 7.11
CA VAL A 182 -12.67 -25.71 8.18
C VAL A 182 -11.15 -25.74 8.31
N GLY A 183 -10.53 -26.91 8.16
CA GLY A 183 -9.07 -27.07 8.11
C GLY A 183 -8.41 -26.20 7.03
N TYR A 184 -8.91 -26.27 5.78
CA TYR A 184 -8.42 -25.39 4.70
C TYR A 184 -8.58 -23.91 5.05
N MET A 185 -9.74 -23.52 5.56
CA MET A 185 -10.01 -22.11 5.88
C MET A 185 -9.11 -21.58 7.00
N ILE A 186 -8.76 -22.41 8.00
CA ILE A 186 -7.80 -22.04 9.04
C ILE A 186 -6.40 -21.80 8.46
N ILE A 187 -5.92 -22.71 7.60
CA ILE A 187 -4.60 -22.60 6.97
C ILE A 187 -4.54 -21.33 6.12
N ILE A 188 -5.56 -21.10 5.29
CA ILE A 188 -5.62 -19.94 4.40
C ILE A 188 -5.75 -18.64 5.19
N ARG A 189 -6.55 -18.63 6.26
CA ARG A 189 -6.65 -17.46 7.15
C ARG A 189 -5.32 -17.15 7.82
N SER A 190 -4.61 -18.17 8.28
CA SER A 190 -3.29 -18.03 8.90
C SER A 190 -2.30 -17.43 7.91
N TYR A 191 -2.26 -17.94 6.68
CA TYR A 191 -1.44 -17.40 5.59
C TYR A 191 -1.75 -15.93 5.28
N GLN A 192 -3.04 -15.57 5.15
CA GLN A 192 -3.46 -14.19 4.89
C GLN A 192 -3.05 -13.22 6.02
N VAL A 193 -3.19 -13.63 7.28
CA VAL A 193 -2.78 -12.82 8.43
C VAL A 193 -1.26 -12.61 8.42
N THR A 194 -0.48 -13.66 8.14
CA THR A 194 0.98 -13.58 8.07
C THR A 194 1.45 -12.64 6.97
N ILE A 195 0.90 -12.74 5.75
CA ILE A 195 1.24 -11.82 4.64
C ILE A 195 0.92 -10.38 5.02
N THR A 196 -0.26 -10.14 5.60
CA THR A 196 -0.67 -8.77 5.95
C THR A 196 0.25 -8.19 7.04
N LYS A 197 0.65 -9.00 8.03
CA LYS A 197 1.63 -8.59 9.04
C LYS A 197 2.99 -8.30 8.42
N PHE A 198 3.46 -9.17 7.53
CA PHE A 198 4.74 -9.00 6.84
C PHE A 198 4.76 -7.71 6.01
N ALA A 199 3.70 -7.44 5.25
CA ALA A 199 3.56 -6.22 4.47
C ALA A 199 3.60 -4.96 5.35
N ARG A 200 2.91 -4.96 6.50
CA ARG A 200 2.95 -3.83 7.45
C ARG A 200 4.32 -3.66 8.10
N ASN A 201 4.98 -4.76 8.48
CA ASN A 201 6.30 -4.69 9.07
C ASN A 201 7.32 -4.17 8.05
N TYR A 202 7.20 -4.57 6.79
CA TYR A 202 8.01 -4.03 5.71
C TYR A 202 7.80 -2.52 5.53
N GLU A 203 6.56 -2.06 5.59
CA GLU A 203 6.23 -0.62 5.55
C GLU A 203 6.83 0.13 6.75
N TYR A 204 6.71 -0.43 7.96
CA TYR A 204 7.31 0.14 9.17
C TYR A 204 8.84 0.22 9.11
N MET A 205 9.49 -0.85 8.65
CA MET A 205 10.94 -0.85 8.44
C MET A 205 11.34 0.16 7.35
N SER A 206 10.54 0.33 6.31
CA SER A 206 10.76 1.37 5.30
C SER A 206 10.64 2.78 5.88
N ASP A 207 9.86 2.99 6.94
CA ASP A 207 9.74 4.27 7.62
C ASP A 207 10.92 4.60 8.53
N GLU A 208 11.56 3.61 9.17
CA GLU A 208 12.83 3.84 9.88
C GLU A 208 13.98 4.21 8.92
N ILE A 209 13.95 3.71 7.66
CA ILE A 209 14.89 4.09 6.60
C ILE A 209 14.60 5.53 6.10
N ASN A 210 13.58 6.24 6.57
CA ASN A 210 13.25 7.59 6.10
C ASN A 210 13.88 8.74 6.92
N ILE A 211 14.58 8.43 8.02
CA ILE A 211 15.23 9.42 8.89
C ILE A 211 16.75 9.36 8.72
N ASP A 212 17.41 10.52 8.73
CA ASP A 212 18.86 10.62 8.79
C ASP A 212 19.34 10.33 10.22
N PRO A 213 20.18 9.32 10.44
CA PRO A 213 20.55 8.89 11.79
C PRO A 213 21.34 9.95 12.57
N LEU A 214 22.06 10.84 11.89
CA LEU A 214 22.85 11.88 12.54
C LEU A 214 21.98 13.05 12.99
N THR A 215 21.19 13.61 12.07
CA THR A 215 20.46 14.87 12.27
C THR A 215 19.02 14.69 12.73
N GLN A 216 18.48 13.47 12.66
CA GLN A 216 17.10 13.13 13.04
C GLN A 216 16.02 13.90 12.25
N VAL A 217 16.39 14.51 11.12
CA VAL A 217 15.44 14.97 10.10
C VAL A 217 15.25 13.91 9.03
N ARG A 218 14.31 14.09 8.10
CA ARG A 218 14.08 13.12 7.03
C ARG A 218 15.31 13.03 6.13
N ASN A 219 15.61 11.89 5.55
CA ASN A 219 16.78 11.74 4.67
C ASN A 219 16.42 11.89 3.18
N ARG A 220 17.43 11.74 2.31
CA ARG A 220 17.29 11.81 0.85
C ARG A 220 16.30 10.79 0.28
N LEU A 221 16.26 9.57 0.80
CA LEU A 221 15.28 8.57 0.34
C LEU A 221 13.85 9.06 0.61
N SER A 222 13.62 9.60 1.79
CA SER A 222 12.34 10.19 2.18
C SER A 222 11.94 11.37 1.31
N PHE A 223 12.91 12.22 0.94
CA PHE A 223 12.71 13.33 0.01
C PHE A 223 12.21 12.82 -1.35
N ASN A 224 12.93 11.86 -1.96
CA ASN A 224 12.56 11.28 -3.25
C ASN A 224 11.12 10.71 -3.22
N ASN A 225 10.76 10.01 -2.15
CA ASN A 225 9.42 9.44 -1.96
C ASN A 225 8.33 10.52 -1.84
N VAL A 226 8.60 11.59 -1.09
CA VAL A 226 7.66 12.70 -0.90
C VAL A 226 7.45 13.45 -2.22
N VAL A 227 8.53 13.71 -2.94
CA VAL A 227 8.54 14.38 -4.23
C VAL A 227 7.76 13.60 -5.28
N ALA A 228 8.01 12.29 -5.42
CA ALA A 228 7.29 11.46 -6.38
C ALA A 228 5.77 11.49 -6.14
N LYS A 229 5.35 11.49 -4.87
CA LYS A 229 3.94 11.61 -4.47
C LYS A 229 3.38 13.01 -4.76
N LEU A 230 4.15 14.07 -4.50
CA LEU A 230 3.77 15.46 -4.77
C LEU A 230 3.60 15.71 -6.26
N PHE A 231 4.57 15.32 -7.08
CA PHE A 231 4.52 15.52 -8.53
C PHE A 231 3.43 14.67 -9.20
N LYS A 232 3.22 13.43 -8.74
CA LYS A 232 2.05 12.62 -9.15
C LYS A 232 0.74 13.30 -8.78
N ARG A 233 0.66 14.05 -7.69
CA ARG A 233 -0.56 14.83 -7.36
C ARG A 233 -0.69 16.05 -8.28
N TYR A 234 0.40 16.77 -8.51
CA TYR A 234 0.49 17.96 -9.35
C TYR A 234 0.08 17.69 -10.80
N SER A 235 0.71 16.71 -11.45
CA SER A 235 0.43 16.30 -12.85
C SER A 235 -1.02 15.85 -13.10
N ASN A 236 -1.74 15.44 -12.06
CA ASN A 236 -3.12 14.96 -12.15
C ASN A 236 -4.18 16.04 -11.88
N THR A 237 -3.79 17.21 -11.38
CA THR A 237 -4.70 18.33 -11.16
C THR A 237 -4.46 19.36 -12.25
N SER A 238 -5.41 19.56 -13.16
CA SER A 238 -5.42 20.73 -14.04
C SER A 238 -5.21 21.96 -13.16
N PHE A 239 -4.19 22.77 -13.45
CA PHE A 239 -3.73 23.90 -12.64
C PHE A 239 -4.87 24.92 -12.47
N SER A 240 -5.76 24.70 -11.51
CA SER A 240 -6.79 25.65 -11.10
C SER A 240 -6.12 26.72 -10.26
N LEU A 241 -6.58 27.97 -10.37
CA LEU A 241 -6.13 29.07 -9.52
C LEU A 241 -6.23 28.75 -8.01
N ASP A 242 -7.05 27.76 -7.61
CA ASP A 242 -7.21 27.28 -6.23
C ASP A 242 -6.20 26.18 -5.80
N SER A 243 -5.20 25.85 -6.64
CA SER A 243 -4.20 24.86 -6.26
C SER A 243 -3.29 25.39 -5.14
N THR A 244 -3.17 24.61 -4.07
CA THR A 244 -2.33 24.96 -2.91
C THR A 244 -0.88 25.14 -3.37
N PRO A 245 -0.24 26.31 -3.15
CA PRO A 245 1.11 26.58 -3.66
C PRO A 245 2.13 25.64 -3.02
N ILE A 246 3.11 25.21 -3.81
CA ILE A 246 4.22 24.36 -3.34
C ILE A 246 5.51 25.08 -3.64
N SER A 247 6.32 25.30 -2.62
CA SER A 247 7.66 25.88 -2.76
C SER A 247 8.71 24.93 -2.22
N MET A 248 9.92 25.01 -2.76
CA MET A 248 11.06 24.24 -2.31
C MET A 248 12.25 25.15 -2.11
N ALA A 249 12.99 24.90 -1.04
CA ALA A 249 14.27 25.53 -0.79
C ALA A 249 15.38 24.50 -0.67
N MET A 250 16.53 24.80 -1.25
CA MET A 250 17.80 24.12 -1.03
C MET A 250 18.67 25.03 -0.17
N LEU A 251 19.25 24.48 0.89
CA LEU A 251 20.11 25.16 1.85
C LEU A 251 21.41 24.40 1.97
N ASP A 252 22.51 25.13 2.11
CA ASP A 252 23.84 24.54 2.26
C ASP A 252 24.62 25.32 3.33
N ILE A 253 25.32 24.61 4.23
CA ILE A 253 26.10 25.21 5.32
C ILE A 253 27.34 25.92 4.77
N ASP A 254 27.49 27.21 5.08
CA ASP A 254 28.60 28.01 4.58
C ASP A 254 29.94 27.53 5.12
N HIS A 255 30.88 27.30 4.20
CA HIS A 255 32.26 26.88 4.50
C HIS A 255 32.37 25.59 5.35
N PHE A 256 31.44 24.65 5.24
CA PHE A 256 31.45 23.44 6.07
C PHE A 256 32.72 22.59 5.93
N LYS A 257 33.27 22.47 4.70
CA LYS A 257 34.57 21.82 4.51
C LYS A 257 35.69 22.49 5.33
N LYS A 258 35.80 23.82 5.27
CA LYS A 258 36.79 24.59 6.04
C LYS A 258 36.55 24.47 7.55
N PHE A 259 35.29 24.40 7.96
CA PHE A 259 34.91 24.15 9.35
C PHE A 259 35.45 22.79 9.81
N ASN A 260 35.23 21.72 9.04
CA ASN A 260 35.76 20.39 9.33
C ASN A 260 37.29 20.36 9.34
N ASP A 261 37.94 21.03 8.40
CA ASP A 261 39.40 21.11 8.35
C ASP A 261 39.99 21.83 9.59
N THR A 262 39.21 22.74 10.20
CA THR A 262 39.64 23.53 11.36
C THR A 262 39.33 22.86 12.70
N TYR A 263 38.15 22.25 12.83
CA TYR A 263 37.62 21.75 14.10
C TYR A 263 37.46 20.23 14.16
N GLY A 264 37.73 19.54 13.06
CA GLY A 264 37.59 18.09 12.93
C GLY A 264 36.16 17.64 12.63
N HIS A 265 36.04 16.42 12.09
CA HIS A 265 34.75 15.86 11.66
C HIS A 265 33.74 15.68 12.80
N VAL A 266 34.19 15.42 14.03
CA VAL A 266 33.30 15.30 15.19
C VAL A 266 32.59 16.63 15.47
N ALA A 267 33.29 17.76 15.37
CA ALA A 267 32.67 19.07 15.49
C ALA A 267 31.74 19.38 14.31
N GLY A 268 32.07 18.90 13.11
CA GLY A 268 31.21 18.95 11.93
C GLY A 268 29.87 18.23 12.13
N ASP A 269 29.91 17.04 12.70
CA ASP A 269 28.72 16.26 13.03
C ASP A 269 27.83 17.00 14.04
N GLU A 270 28.42 17.65 15.05
CA GLU A 270 27.68 18.49 16.00
C GLU A 270 27.09 19.74 15.34
N VAL A 271 27.79 20.36 14.38
CA VAL A 271 27.23 21.47 13.58
C VAL A 271 26.02 21.01 12.78
N LEU A 272 26.08 19.84 12.14
CA LEU A 272 24.97 19.31 11.35
C LEU A 272 23.73 19.06 12.22
N LYS A 273 23.92 18.48 13.42
CA LYS A 273 22.85 18.30 14.41
C LYS A 273 22.26 19.63 14.86
N HIS A 274 23.11 20.60 15.17
CA HIS A 274 22.73 21.93 15.64
C HIS A 274 21.90 22.67 14.58
N VAL A 275 22.39 22.71 13.34
CA VAL A 275 21.69 23.34 12.21
C VAL A 275 20.35 22.67 11.95
N ALA A 276 20.31 21.33 11.88
CA ALA A 276 19.07 20.60 11.65
C ALA A 276 18.03 20.83 12.75
N SER A 277 18.47 20.84 14.02
CA SER A 277 17.63 21.15 15.17
C SER A 277 17.08 22.57 15.08
N ASN A 278 17.93 23.55 14.73
CA ASN A 278 17.50 24.93 14.58
C ASN A 278 16.46 25.09 13.48
N PHE A 279 16.69 24.49 12.31
CA PHE A 279 15.75 24.55 11.18
C PHE A 279 14.40 23.93 11.58
N LYS A 280 14.42 22.77 12.23
CA LYS A 280 13.20 22.10 12.70
C LYS A 280 12.42 22.97 13.69
N ASN A 281 13.09 23.61 14.64
CA ASN A 281 12.45 24.47 15.64
C ASN A 281 11.84 25.72 15.00
N GLU A 282 12.55 26.38 14.07
CA GLU A 282 12.01 27.54 13.36
C GLU A 282 10.84 27.17 12.45
N LEU A 283 10.91 26.04 11.73
CA LEU A 283 9.77 25.54 10.96
C LEU A 283 8.56 25.27 11.86
N LEU A 284 8.72 24.61 13.01
CA LEU A 284 7.61 24.36 13.93
C LEU A 284 6.94 25.65 14.44
N LYS A 285 7.67 26.75 14.57
CA LYS A 285 7.13 28.05 15.00
C LYS A 285 6.31 28.75 13.91
N PHE A 286 6.77 28.69 12.65
CA PHE A 286 6.20 29.49 11.57
C PHE A 286 5.35 28.69 10.57
N ASP A 287 5.62 27.40 10.37
CA ASP A 287 4.89 26.52 9.46
C ASP A 287 5.03 25.03 9.86
N SER A 288 4.00 24.52 10.53
CA SER A 288 3.92 23.12 10.95
C SER A 288 3.67 22.12 9.81
N THR A 289 3.39 22.60 8.60
CA THR A 289 3.12 21.74 7.43
C THR A 289 4.34 21.47 6.57
N SER A 290 5.41 22.25 6.77
CA SER A 290 6.68 22.11 6.07
C SER A 290 7.44 20.85 6.47
N GLN A 291 8.19 20.30 5.51
CA GLN A 291 9.00 19.11 5.72
C GLN A 291 10.46 19.41 5.41
N ILE A 292 11.35 19.11 6.35
CA ILE A 292 12.80 19.23 6.22
C ILE A 292 13.44 17.88 5.93
N PHE A 293 14.43 17.90 5.03
CA PHE A 293 15.21 16.75 4.61
C PHE A 293 16.70 17.09 4.65
N ARG A 294 17.54 16.16 5.09
CA ARG A 294 18.98 16.17 4.80
C ARG A 294 19.19 15.48 3.45
N PHE A 295 19.62 16.24 2.45
CA PHE A 295 19.74 15.78 1.08
C PHE A 295 21.16 15.26 0.79
N GLY A 296 22.17 15.97 1.27
CA GLY A 296 23.58 15.65 1.07
C GLY A 296 24.38 15.68 2.38
N GLY A 297 25.70 15.82 2.26
CA GLY A 297 26.59 15.91 3.41
C GLY A 297 26.27 17.12 4.31
N GLU A 298 26.23 18.30 3.70
CA GLU A 298 25.95 19.61 4.33
C GLU A 298 24.71 20.31 3.76
N GLU A 299 23.97 19.61 2.90
CA GLU A 299 22.82 20.15 2.15
C GLU A 299 21.50 19.70 2.76
N PHE A 300 20.58 20.65 2.90
CA PHE A 300 19.23 20.45 3.39
C PHE A 300 18.20 20.94 2.38
N ILE A 301 17.08 20.25 2.31
CA ILE A 301 15.92 20.67 1.51
C ILE A 301 14.73 20.89 2.42
N ILE A 302 13.97 21.95 2.15
CA ILE A 302 12.67 22.19 2.80
C ILE A 302 11.60 22.25 1.71
N ILE A 303 10.52 21.50 1.90
CA ILE A 303 9.31 21.56 1.07
C ILE A 303 8.21 22.26 1.87
N PHE A 304 7.72 23.38 1.33
CA PHE A 304 6.63 24.17 1.89
C PHE A 304 5.34 23.83 1.15
N ARG A 305 4.29 23.45 1.88
CA ARG A 305 2.98 23.09 1.32
C ARG A 305 1.96 24.14 1.75
N GLY A 306 1.46 24.91 0.80
CA GLY A 306 0.57 26.04 1.07
C GLY A 306 1.31 27.36 1.23
N SER A 307 2.60 27.42 0.85
CA SER A 307 3.36 28.67 0.80
C SER A 307 3.90 28.92 -0.60
N ASN A 308 3.71 30.15 -1.09
CA ASN A 308 4.42 30.63 -2.27
C ASN A 308 5.90 30.94 -1.95
N SER A 309 6.67 31.26 -2.98
CA SER A 309 8.12 31.52 -2.85
C SER A 309 8.45 32.63 -1.87
N GLU A 310 7.64 33.68 -1.81
CA GLU A 310 7.83 34.85 -0.96
C GLU A 310 7.55 34.53 0.51
N GLN A 311 6.48 33.78 0.80
CA GLN A 311 6.17 33.29 2.13
C GLN A 311 7.24 32.32 2.63
N ALA A 312 7.66 31.37 1.78
CA ALA A 312 8.77 30.47 2.09
C ALA A 312 10.06 31.27 2.38
N ALA A 313 10.35 32.31 1.59
CA ALA A 313 11.50 33.17 1.80
C ALA A 313 11.49 33.90 3.16
N GLN A 314 10.32 34.31 3.66
CA GLN A 314 10.22 34.92 4.98
C GLN A 314 10.64 33.94 6.09
N ILE A 315 10.20 32.68 6.01
CA ILE A 315 10.57 31.63 6.96
C ILE A 315 12.07 31.32 6.86
N LEU A 316 12.61 31.23 5.65
CA LEU A 316 14.03 30.99 5.41
C LEU A 316 14.92 32.11 5.99
N LYS A 317 14.49 33.37 5.91
CA LYS A 317 15.20 34.48 6.56
C LYS A 317 15.25 34.33 8.07
N GLN A 318 14.16 33.88 8.71
CA GLN A 318 14.16 33.59 10.15
C GLN A 318 15.11 32.44 10.49
N ILE A 319 15.11 31.38 9.67
CA ILE A 319 16.04 30.25 9.81
C ILE A 319 17.50 30.71 9.71
N GLN A 320 17.84 31.51 8.69
CA GLN A 320 19.19 32.03 8.48
C GLN A 320 19.63 32.93 9.63
N ARG A 321 18.78 33.88 10.04
CA ARG A 321 19.03 34.77 11.19
C ARG A 321 19.26 33.97 12.47
N SER A 322 18.33 33.07 12.80
CA SER A 322 18.42 32.23 14.00
C SER A 322 19.69 31.38 14.00
N THR A 323 20.10 30.85 12.85
CA THR A 323 21.32 30.04 12.74
C THR A 323 22.58 30.88 12.98
N ALA A 324 22.62 32.10 12.45
CA ALA A 324 23.75 33.01 12.61
C ALA A 324 23.85 33.59 14.05
N GLU A 325 22.72 33.87 14.69
CA GLU A 325 22.65 34.41 16.06
C GLU A 325 22.87 33.35 17.14
N ASN A 326 22.64 32.07 16.83
CA ASN A 326 22.82 30.94 17.75
C ASN A 326 24.00 30.06 17.31
N PRO A 327 25.26 30.45 17.60
CA PRO A 327 26.44 29.65 17.26
C PRO A 327 26.46 28.32 18.03
N LEU A 328 27.10 27.30 17.44
CA LEU A 328 27.33 26.03 18.12
C LEU A 328 28.27 26.26 19.32
N ARG A 329 27.84 25.83 20.51
CA ARG A 329 28.69 25.84 21.71
C ARG A 329 29.30 24.45 21.91
N LEU A 330 30.61 24.34 21.71
CA LEU A 330 31.34 23.07 21.83
C LEU A 330 32.66 23.32 22.57
N ASP A 331 32.94 22.52 23.60
CA ASP A 331 34.16 22.62 24.43
C ASP A 331 34.47 24.04 24.93
N GLY A 332 33.43 24.77 25.35
CA GLY A 332 33.55 26.16 25.83
C GLY A 332 33.82 27.21 24.73
N LYS A 333 33.89 26.80 23.46
CA LYS A 333 34.02 27.70 22.31
C LYS A 333 32.66 27.97 21.68
N SER A 334 32.53 29.17 21.13
CA SER A 334 31.37 29.58 20.32
C SER A 334 31.76 29.55 18.86
N LEU A 335 31.20 28.61 18.10
CA LEU A 335 31.54 28.32 16.71
C LEU A 335 30.43 28.87 15.79
N PRO A 336 30.65 30.02 15.11
CA PRO A 336 29.64 30.62 14.26
C PRO A 336 29.42 29.78 12.99
N VAL A 337 28.15 29.67 12.59
CA VAL A 337 27.73 28.97 11.38
C VAL A 337 26.67 29.82 10.68
N THR A 338 26.77 29.92 9.36
CA THR A 338 25.74 30.52 8.51
C THR A 338 25.36 29.54 7.42
N VAL A 339 24.22 29.80 6.78
CA VAL A 339 23.70 28.96 5.70
C VAL A 339 23.26 29.84 4.56
N SER A 340 23.50 29.40 3.33
CA SER A 340 23.00 30.05 2.12
C SER A 340 21.88 29.21 1.52
N ALA A 341 20.89 29.89 0.94
CA ALA A 341 19.68 29.23 0.47
C ALA A 341 19.22 29.74 -0.90
N GLY A 342 18.61 28.84 -1.67
CA GLY A 342 17.85 29.16 -2.88
C GLY A 342 16.43 28.64 -2.74
N VAL A 343 15.44 29.42 -3.16
CA VAL A 343 14.02 29.04 -3.08
C VAL A 343 13.27 29.40 -4.36
N SER A 344 12.40 28.50 -4.79
CA SER A 344 11.48 28.72 -5.89
C SER A 344 10.14 28.04 -5.62
N GLN A 345 9.11 28.53 -6.29
CA GLN A 345 7.82 27.87 -6.36
C GLN A 345 7.77 26.89 -7.54
N LEU A 346 6.97 25.83 -7.40
CA LEU A 346 6.60 24.94 -8.50
C LEU A 346 5.77 25.71 -9.53
N LYS A 347 6.12 25.59 -10.81
CA LYS A 347 5.56 26.39 -11.91
C LYS A 347 4.82 25.52 -12.93
N PRO A 348 3.78 26.05 -13.60
CA PRO A 348 3.08 25.36 -14.69
C PRO A 348 3.97 24.86 -15.84
N GLY A 349 5.15 25.45 -16.02
CA GLY A 349 6.10 25.07 -17.06
C GLY A 349 7.04 23.92 -16.70
N ASP A 350 7.00 23.43 -15.45
CA ASP A 350 7.84 22.30 -15.01
C ASP A 350 7.28 20.99 -15.57
N GLN A 351 8.02 20.34 -16.47
CA GLN A 351 7.61 19.10 -17.14
C GLN A 351 7.74 17.89 -16.21
N ASP A 352 8.79 17.90 -15.40
CA ASP A 352 9.06 16.94 -14.35
C ASP A 352 9.53 17.64 -13.07
N PHE A 353 9.90 16.85 -12.08
CA PHE A 353 10.43 17.39 -10.83
C PHE A 353 11.86 17.90 -10.97
N ASP A 354 12.63 17.37 -11.93
CA ASP A 354 14.03 17.71 -12.09
C ASP A 354 14.16 19.17 -12.56
N ASP A 355 13.26 19.65 -13.43
CA ASP A 355 13.13 21.08 -13.80
C ASP A 355 13.00 22.00 -12.58
N PHE A 356 12.19 21.57 -11.60
CA PHE A 356 11.96 22.33 -10.38
C PHE A 356 13.19 22.27 -9.46
N PHE A 357 13.76 21.08 -9.29
CA PHE A 357 14.94 20.85 -8.47
C PHE A 357 16.16 21.63 -8.97
N GLU A 358 16.49 21.52 -10.26
CA GLU A 358 17.62 22.21 -10.89
C GLU A 358 17.50 23.74 -10.76
N ARG A 359 16.28 24.27 -10.84
CA ARG A 359 16.04 25.71 -10.64
C ARG A 359 16.37 26.13 -9.21
N VAL A 360 15.94 25.37 -8.21
CA VAL A 360 16.19 25.65 -6.79
C VAL A 360 17.68 25.50 -6.47
N ASP A 361 18.33 24.46 -6.99
CA ASP A 361 19.76 24.22 -6.85
C ASP A 361 20.60 25.38 -7.42
N ARG A 362 20.28 25.81 -8.64
CA ARG A 362 20.91 26.98 -9.27
C ARG A 362 20.78 28.26 -8.42
N TYR A 363 19.65 28.44 -7.73
CA TYR A 363 19.47 29.58 -6.83
C TYR A 363 20.29 29.46 -5.55
N MET A 364 20.44 28.27 -4.99
CA MET A 364 21.31 28.04 -3.83
C MET A 364 22.78 28.31 -4.21
N TYR A 365 23.21 27.78 -5.36
CA TYR A 365 24.54 28.02 -5.90
C TYR A 365 24.81 29.51 -6.16
N LYS A 366 23.82 30.23 -6.70
CA LYS A 366 23.89 31.69 -6.87
C LYS A 366 24.07 32.43 -5.55
N SER A 367 23.36 32.02 -4.49
CA SER A 367 23.53 32.58 -3.15
C SER A 367 24.97 32.39 -2.69
N LYS A 368 25.48 31.15 -2.68
CA LYS A 368 26.86 30.82 -2.27
C LYS A 368 27.92 31.64 -3.00
N ASN A 369 27.78 31.77 -4.32
CA ASN A 369 28.75 32.51 -5.13
C ASN A 369 28.68 34.03 -4.96
N THR A 370 27.52 34.56 -4.57
CA THR A 370 27.40 36.00 -4.26
C THR A 370 28.07 36.32 -2.92
N GLY A 371 27.96 35.39 -1.97
CA GLY A 371 28.58 35.43 -0.66
C GLY A 371 27.91 34.44 0.28
N ASN A 372 28.42 34.32 1.51
CA ASN A 372 27.77 33.50 2.52
C ASN A 372 26.60 34.24 3.17
N ASN A 373 25.66 33.50 3.74
CA ASN A 373 24.45 34.03 4.36
C ASN A 373 23.55 34.82 3.40
N TYR A 374 23.41 34.34 2.16
CA TYR A 374 22.53 34.91 1.13
C TYR A 374 21.30 34.04 0.86
N LEU A 375 20.23 34.68 0.40
CA LEU A 375 19.00 34.05 -0.06
C LEU A 375 18.68 34.50 -1.47
N THR A 376 18.47 33.54 -2.37
CA THR A 376 18.00 33.79 -3.73
C THR A 376 16.55 33.31 -3.86
N VAL A 377 15.64 34.24 -4.14
CA VAL A 377 14.20 33.98 -4.34
C VAL A 377 13.85 34.32 -5.78
N GLU A 378 13.38 33.34 -6.55
CA GLU A 378 12.96 33.57 -7.94
C GLU A 378 13.99 34.40 -8.75
N ASN A 379 15.27 33.97 -8.64
CA ASN A 379 16.45 34.59 -9.26
C ASN A 379 16.89 35.97 -8.70
N LYS A 380 16.20 36.51 -7.69
CA LYS A 380 16.58 37.75 -6.99
C LYS A 380 17.38 37.42 -5.74
N VAL A 381 18.61 37.92 -5.68
CA VAL A 381 19.54 37.68 -4.57
C VAL A 381 19.35 38.76 -3.51
N SER A 382 19.32 38.35 -2.23
CA SER A 382 19.26 39.25 -1.09
C SER A 382 20.16 38.74 0.04
N LYS A 383 20.82 39.67 0.74
CA LYS A 383 21.52 39.35 1.98
C LYS A 383 20.51 39.29 3.12
N VAL A 384 20.72 38.40 4.08
CA VAL A 384 19.93 38.41 5.32
C VAL A 384 20.55 39.40 6.30
N ASP A 385 19.78 40.39 6.71
CA ASP A 385 20.16 41.33 7.76
C ASP A 385 20.07 40.63 9.11
N LEU A 386 21.16 40.67 9.88
CA LEU A 386 21.29 40.07 11.21
C LEU A 386 20.90 41.07 12.30
#